data_AF-A0A7X6T6B2-F1
#
_entry.id   AF-A0A7X6T6B2-F1
#
_cell.length_a   1.000
_cell.length_b   1.000
_cell.length_c   1.000
_cell.angle_alpha   90.00
_cell.angle_beta   90.00
_cell.angle_gamma   90.00
#
_symmetry.space_group_name_H-M   'P 1'
#
loop_
_entity.id
_entity.type
_entity.pdbx_description
1 polymer ?
#
loop_
_entity_poly.entity_id
_entity_poly.type
_entity_poly.pdbx_seq_one_letter_code
_entity_poly.pdbx_strand_id
1 'polypeptide(L)' 'AYCDSCPEGIPIPQLLDSYNLFILTNGDGQAVLRRLRNHWGVSAEEATKCTACGQCELLCTQKLPIIERLEEIASFI' A
#
# COMPACT_ATOMS: atom_id res chain seq x y z
N ALA A 1 4.35 -12.34 -1.07
CA ALA A 1 3.26 -12.44 -0.05
C ALA A 1 1.99 -13.00 -0.70
N TYR A 2 0.90 -13.30 0.02
CA TYR A 2 -0.33 -13.81 -0.64
C TYR A 2 -1.01 -12.76 -1.52
N CYS A 3 -1.03 -11.49 -1.11
CA CYS A 3 -1.62 -10.37 -1.84
C CYS A 3 -0.66 -9.71 -2.86
N ASP A 4 0.26 -10.48 -3.46
CA ASP A 4 1.40 -9.98 -4.25
C ASP A 4 1.27 -10.26 -5.76
N SER A 5 0.04 -10.50 -6.21
CA SER A 5 -0.27 -10.86 -7.61
C SER A 5 -1.22 -9.84 -8.22
N CYS A 6 -0.95 -8.55 -8.02
CA CYS A 6 -1.77 -7.48 -8.60
C CYS A 6 -1.63 -7.48 -10.14
N PRO A 7 -2.73 -7.47 -10.92
CA PRO A 7 -2.65 -7.43 -12.38
C PRO A 7 -2.01 -6.14 -12.92
N GLU A 8 -2.08 -5.05 -12.16
CA GLU A 8 -1.45 -3.76 -12.49
C GLU A 8 0.03 -3.68 -12.06
N GLY A 9 0.59 -4.76 -11.51
CA GLY A 9 1.99 -4.81 -11.06
C GLY A 9 2.27 -4.00 -9.78
N ILE A 10 1.24 -3.62 -9.02
CA ILE A 10 1.38 -2.83 -7.80
C ILE A 10 2.12 -3.64 -6.73
N PRO A 11 3.20 -3.10 -6.11
CA PRO A 11 3.97 -3.75 -5.04
C PRO A 11 3.21 -3.66 -3.70
N ILE A 12 2.10 -4.38 -3.60
CA ILE A 12 1.17 -4.34 -2.45
C ILE A 12 1.86 -4.63 -1.11
N PRO A 13 2.75 -5.62 -0.96
CA PRO A 13 3.37 -5.89 0.33
C PRO A 13 4.20 -4.71 0.85
N GLN A 14 4.93 -4.00 -0.02
CA GLN A 14 5.76 -2.85 0.35
C GLN A 14 4.90 -1.63 0.70
N LEU A 15 3.81 -1.42 -0.03
CA LEU A 15 2.83 -0.37 0.26
C LEU A 15 2.15 -0.59 1.61
N LEU A 16 1.68 -1.80 1.89
CA LEU A 16 1.02 -2.13 3.15
C LEU A 16 1.99 -2.18 4.34
N ASP A 17 3.22 -2.66 4.14
CA ASP A 17 4.26 -2.58 5.16
C ASP A 17 4.55 -1.11 5.52
N SER A 18 4.61 -0.23 4.51
CA SER A 18 4.84 1.19 4.74
C SER A 18 3.66 1.87 5.42
N TYR A 19 2.43 1.47 5.06
CA TYR A 19 1.19 1.95 5.66
C TYR A 19 1.09 1.61 7.16
N ASN A 20 1.75 0.55 7.65
CA ASN A 20 1.78 0.28 9.09
C ASN A 20 2.35 1.45 9.91
N LEU A 21 3.25 2.26 9.32
CA LEU A 21 3.71 3.47 10.00
C LEU A 21 2.60 4.49 10.19
N PHE A 22 1.72 4.69 9.21
CA PHE A 22 0.57 5.59 9.35
C PHE A 22 -0.26 5.25 10.59
N ILE A 23 -0.52 3.96 10.81
CA ILE A 23 -1.24 3.47 11.99
C ILE A 23 -0.44 3.74 13.28
N LEU A 24 0.86 3.41 13.28
CA LEU A 24 1.72 3.53 14.47
C LEU A 24 2.05 4.97 14.86
N THR A 25 1.97 5.91 13.90
CA THR A 25 2.27 7.34 14.11
C THR A 25 1.02 8.19 14.23
N ASN A 26 -0.16 7.59 14.41
CA ASN A 26 -1.44 8.28 14.52
C ASN A 26 -1.74 9.19 13.30
N GLY A 27 -1.50 8.69 12.09
CA GLY A 27 -1.91 9.33 10.85
C GLY A 27 -0.83 10.16 10.14
N ASP A 28 0.45 9.98 10.44
CA ASP A 28 1.53 10.69 9.71
C ASP A 28 1.79 10.04 8.34
N GLY A 29 1.13 10.55 7.30
CA GLY A 29 1.35 10.13 5.91
C GLY A 29 2.79 10.33 5.42
N GLN A 30 3.54 11.31 5.96
CA GLN A 30 4.95 11.50 5.59
C GLN A 30 5.84 10.38 6.10
N ALA A 31 5.47 9.71 7.20
CA ALA A 31 6.16 8.51 7.66
C ALA A 31 6.06 7.37 6.63
N VAL A 32 4.90 7.22 5.99
CA VAL A 32 4.67 6.22 4.92
C VAL A 32 5.58 6.52 3.73
N LEU A 33 5.55 7.76 3.21
CA LEU A 33 6.38 8.17 2.07
C LEU A 33 7.87 7.98 2.34
N ARG A 34 8.32 8.37 3.55
CA ARG A 34 9.72 8.21 3.97
C ARG A 34 10.12 6.73 4.00
N ARG A 35 9.24 5.83 4.47
CA ARG A 35 9.51 4.39 4.50
C ARG A 35 9.53 3.80 3.10
N LEU A 36 8.57 4.14 2.24
CA LEU A 36 8.54 3.69 0.84
C LEU A 36 9.84 4.05 0.12
N ARG A 37 10.27 5.31 0.23
CA ARG A 37 11.50 5.78 -0.40
C ARG A 37 12.75 5.15 0.22
N ASN A 38 12.90 5.23 1.53
CA ASN A 38 14.18 4.92 2.19
C ASN A 38 14.39 3.42 2.45
N HIS A 39 13.31 2.64 2.62
CA HIS A 39 13.41 1.20 2.90
C HIS A 39 13.18 0.35 1.66
N TRP A 40 12.19 0.71 0.83
CA TRP A 40 11.78 -0.11 -0.31
C TRP A 40 12.25 0.41 -1.67
N GLY A 41 12.63 1.69 -1.78
CA GLY A 41 12.89 2.32 -3.08
C GLY A 41 11.66 2.34 -3.99
N VAL A 42 10.47 2.32 -3.41
CA VAL A 42 9.18 2.29 -4.12
C VAL A 42 8.57 3.70 -4.11
N SER A 43 7.99 4.12 -5.24
CA SER A 43 7.22 5.36 -5.31
C SER A 43 5.81 5.13 -4.76
N ALA A 44 5.29 6.10 -3.99
CA ALA A 44 3.89 6.08 -3.57
C ALA A 44 2.92 6.19 -4.77
N GLU A 45 3.38 6.74 -5.91
CA GLU A 45 2.61 6.82 -7.16
C GLU A 45 2.16 5.45 -7.66
N GLU A 46 2.84 4.37 -7.28
CA GLU A 46 2.40 3.00 -7.60
C GLU A 46 0.99 2.70 -7.07
N ALA A 47 0.59 3.31 -5.95
CA ALA A 47 -0.75 3.15 -5.40
C ALA A 47 -1.83 3.76 -6.32
N THR A 48 -1.51 4.79 -7.11
CA THR A 48 -2.45 5.46 -8.03
C THR A 48 -2.87 4.58 -9.20
N LYS A 49 -2.14 3.49 -9.48
CA LYS A 49 -2.46 2.53 -10.54
C LYS A 49 -3.61 1.59 -10.15
N CYS A 50 -4.08 1.63 -8.89
CA CYS A 50 -5.12 0.74 -8.41
C CYS A 50 -6.42 0.94 -9.20
N THR A 51 -6.90 -0.14 -9.82
CA THR A 51 -8.19 -0.19 -10.53
C THR A 51 -9.35 -0.68 -9.66
N ALA A 52 -9.11 -0.87 -8.35
CA ALA A 52 -10.06 -1.42 -7.39
C ALA A 52 -10.65 -2.79 -7.78
N CYS A 53 -9.86 -3.65 -8.46
CA CYS A 53 -10.32 -4.96 -8.93
C CYS A 53 -10.58 -6.02 -7.83
N GLY A 54 -10.09 -5.82 -6.60
CA GLY A 54 -10.35 -6.71 -5.45
C GLY A 54 -9.50 -7.98 -5.38
N GLN A 55 -8.69 -8.32 -6.39
CA GLN A 55 -7.92 -9.58 -6.40
C GLN A 55 -6.98 -9.72 -5.19
N CYS A 56 -6.34 -8.63 -4.78
CA CYS A 56 -5.42 -8.64 -3.64
C CYS A 56 -6.12 -8.94 -2.31
N GLU A 57 -7.34 -8.45 -2.11
CA GLU A 57 -8.13 -8.66 -0.89
C GLU A 57 -8.70 -10.09 -0.84
N LEU A 58 -9.09 -10.65 -1.98
CA LEU A 58 -9.48 -12.06 -2.09
C LEU A 58 -8.34 -12.99 -1.68
N LEU A 59 -7.11 -12.71 -2.14
CA LEU A 59 -5.93 -13.48 -1.82
C LEU A 59 -5.40 -13.22 -0.39
N CYS A 60 -5.76 -12.10 0.24
CA CYS A 60 -5.21 -11.71 1.54
C CYS A 60 -5.74 -12.62 2.66
N THR A 61 -4.83 -13.34 3.32
CA THR A 61 -5.15 -14.19 4.49
C THR A 61 -5.48 -13.38 5.75
N GLN A 62 -4.93 -12.16 5.86
CA GLN A 62 -5.17 -11.25 6.97
C GLN A 62 -6.45 -10.41 6.83
N LYS A 63 -7.15 -10.50 5.68
CA LYS A 63 -8.37 -9.73 5.41
C LYS A 63 -8.21 -8.23 5.63
N LEU A 64 -7.08 -7.69 5.16
CA LEU A 64 -6.82 -6.25 5.19
C LEU A 64 -7.69 -5.53 4.14
N PRO A 65 -8.15 -4.29 4.43
CA PRO A 65 -8.79 -3.43 3.44
C PRO A 65 -7.70 -2.81 2.56
N ILE A 66 -7.24 -3.55 1.55
CA ILE A 66 -6.06 -3.16 0.75
C ILE A 66 -6.41 -1.99 -0.17
N ILE A 67 -7.59 -2.01 -0.79
CA ILE A 67 -7.97 -0.96 -1.76
C ILE A 67 -8.07 0.40 -1.07
N GLU A 68 -8.74 0.46 0.08
CA GLU A 68 -8.86 1.67 0.91
C GLU A 68 -7.48 2.23 1.30
N ARG A 69 -6.56 1.35 1.74
CA ARG A 69 -5.20 1.77 2.10
C ARG A 69 -4.40 2.28 0.91
N LEU A 70 -4.59 1.71 -0.28
CA LEU A 70 -3.94 2.20 -1.50
C LEU A 70 -4.46 3.60 -1.87
N GLU A 71 -5.77 3.83 -1.74
CA GLU A 71 -6.37 5.16 -1.93
C GLU A 71 -5.80 6.18 -0.93
N GLU A 72 -5.69 5.82 0.34
CA GLU A 72 -5.06 6.68 1.35
C GLU A 72 -3.58 6.98 1.02
N ILE A 73 -2.79 5.98 0.64
CA ILE A 73 -1.39 6.19 0.24
C ILE A 73 -1.30 7.15 -0.94
N ALA A 74 -2.18 7.01 -1.94
CA ALA A 74 -2.24 7.91 -3.08
C ALA A 74 -2.57 9.36 -2.66
N SER A 75 -3.33 9.55 -1.58
CA SER A 75 -3.66 10.89 -1.07
C SER A 75 -2.50 11.62 -0.36
N PHE A 76 -1.41 10.93 -0.04
CA PHE A 76 -0.26 11.53 0.64
C PHE A 76 0.72 12.23 -0.31
N ILE A 77 0.54 12.07 -1.63
CA ILE A 77 1.44 12.56 -2.69
C ILE A 77 1.05 13.98 -3.10
#